data_AF-A0A0K0JEJ8-F1
#
_entry.id   AF-A0A0K0JEJ8-F1
#
_cell.length_a   1.000
_cell.length_b   1.000
_cell.length_c   1.000
_cell.angle_alpha   90.00
_cell.angle_beta   90.00
_cell.angle_gamma   90.00
#
_symmetry.space_group_name_H-M   'P 1'
#
loop_
_entity.id
_entity.type
_entity.pdbx_description
1 polymer ?
#
loop_
_entity_poly.entity_id
_entity_poly.type
_entity_poly.pdbx_seq_one_letter_code
_entity_poly.pdbx_strand_id
1 'polypeptide(L)'
;MAMNIDPPDVTFQASGGNATVNIINQTEGRLGFKVKSTNNDHYRVTPVYGFVSKGDKTELTIIRLEGPPKEDKFVIQWAEVPDEEDDPQAPFKAGAQAGEVILPIKAE
;
A
#
# COMPACT_ATOMS: atom_id res chain seq x y z
N MET A 1 -7.01 -14.23 -4.99
CA MET A 1 -6.09 -13.10 -4.75
C MET A 1 -6.12 -12.86 -3.25
N ALA A 2 -4.99 -12.79 -2.55
CA ALA A 2 -5.00 -12.70 -1.08
C ALA A 2 -5.32 -11.27 -0.60
N MET A 3 -4.86 -10.28 -1.36
CA MET A 3 -5.00 -8.87 -1.06
C MET A 3 -5.48 -8.13 -2.32
N ASN A 4 -6.43 -7.22 -2.13
CA ASN A 4 -6.90 -6.29 -3.15
C ASN A 4 -6.70 -4.83 -2.70
N ILE A 5 -6.70 -3.91 -3.65
CA ILE A 5 -6.68 -2.47 -3.40
C ILE A 5 -7.87 -1.81 -4.11
N ASP A 6 -8.55 -0.91 -3.42
CA ASP A 6 -9.70 -0.16 -3.93
C ASP A 6 -9.62 1.33 -3.56
N PRO A 7 -9.64 2.26 -4.52
CA PRO A 7 -9.66 2.04 -5.97
C PRO A 7 -8.38 1.36 -6.50
N PRO A 8 -8.45 0.65 -7.65
CA PRO A 8 -7.31 -0.08 -8.21
C PRO A 8 -6.27 0.82 -8.90
N ASP A 9 -6.59 2.09 -9.10
CA ASP A 9 -5.73 3.15 -9.62
C ASP A 9 -6.11 4.50 -9.02
N VAL A 10 -5.19 5.47 -9.06
CA VAL A 10 -5.43 6.83 -8.55
C VAL A 10 -4.85 7.86 -9.51
N THR A 11 -5.63 8.90 -9.80
CA THR A 11 -5.19 10.06 -10.57
C THR A 11 -5.15 11.31 -9.69
N PHE A 12 -4.06 12.07 -9.77
CA PHE A 12 -3.85 13.34 -9.09
C PHE A 12 -3.64 14.47 -10.08
N GLN A 13 -3.91 15.70 -9.64
CA GLN A 13 -3.39 16.89 -10.31
C GLN A 13 -1.87 17.00 -10.07
N ALA A 14 -1.12 17.41 -11.08
CA ALA A 14 0.32 17.64 -10.97
C ALA A 14 0.68 18.66 -9.86
N SER A 15 -0.21 19.63 -9.60
CA SER A 15 -0.09 20.64 -8.55
C SER A 15 -0.25 20.11 -7.12
N GLY A 16 -0.76 18.89 -6.94
CA GLY A 16 -0.95 18.28 -5.63
C GLY A 16 -2.32 17.61 -5.46
N GLY A 17 -2.49 16.91 -4.33
CA GLY A 17 -3.77 16.32 -3.96
C GLY A 17 -3.64 15.26 -2.88
N ASN A 18 -4.78 14.72 -2.45
CA ASN A 18 -4.84 13.58 -1.55
C ASN A 18 -5.79 12.51 -2.09
N ALA A 19 -5.52 11.25 -1.75
CA ALA A 19 -6.39 10.13 -2.02
C ALA A 19 -6.27 9.13 -0.87
N THR A 20 -7.36 8.43 -0.59
CA THR A 20 -7.38 7.30 0.33
C THR A 20 -7.75 6.07 -0.48
N VAL A 21 -6.97 4.99 -0.33
CA VAL A 21 -7.29 3.68 -0.89
C VAL A 21 -7.42 2.66 0.25
N ASN A 22 -8.24 1.64 0.04
CA ASN A 22 -8.42 0.53 0.96
C ASN A 22 -7.53 -0.64 0.53
N ILE A 23 -6.70 -1.13 1.44
CA ILE A 23 -6.04 -2.43 1.32
C ILE A 23 -6.96 -3.46 1.97
N ILE A 24 -7.45 -4.43 1.18
CA ILE A 24 -8.48 -5.38 1.58
C ILE A 24 -7.86 -6.77 1.70
N ASN A 25 -7.95 -7.39 2.89
CA ASN A 25 -7.52 -8.75 3.12
C ASN A 25 -8.67 -9.72 2.83
N GLN A 26 -8.47 -10.61 1.85
CA GLN A 26 -9.45 -11.62 1.42
C GLN A 26 -9.14 -13.01 1.97
N THR A 27 -8.15 -13.13 2.87
CA THR A 27 -7.72 -14.40 3.46
C THR A 27 -8.39 -14.65 4.80
N GLU A 28 -8.26 -15.90 5.26
CA GLU A 28 -8.73 -16.35 6.56
C GLU A 28 -7.72 -16.10 7.70
N GLY A 29 -6.61 -15.42 7.43
CA GLY A 29 -5.56 -15.06 8.39
C GLY A 29 -5.26 -13.57 8.42
N ARG A 30 -4.45 -13.12 9.38
CA ARG A 30 -3.96 -11.73 9.45
C ARG A 30 -2.81 -11.54 8.47
N LEU A 31 -2.80 -10.41 7.78
CA LEU A 31 -1.72 -10.06 6.86
C LEU A 31 -0.92 -8.88 7.40
N GLY A 32 0.40 -8.97 7.31
CA GLY A 32 1.28 -7.80 7.33
C GLY A 32 1.43 -7.24 5.93
N PHE A 33 1.55 -5.92 5.78
CA PHE A 33 1.83 -5.29 4.49
C PHE A 33 3.01 -4.31 4.55
N LYS A 34 3.67 -4.15 3.41
CA LYS A 34 4.75 -3.21 3.15
C LYS A 34 4.49 -2.45 1.86
N VAL A 35 4.55 -1.13 1.93
CA VAL A 35 4.38 -0.25 0.78
C VAL A 35 5.73 0.21 0.25
N LYS A 36 5.94 0.06 -1.06
CA LYS A 36 7.07 0.62 -1.81
C LYS A 36 6.55 1.61 -2.84
N SER A 37 7.31 2.66 -3.13
CA SER A 37 6.96 3.66 -4.15
C SER A 37 8.07 3.78 -5.18
N THR A 38 7.73 4.11 -6.42
CA THR A 38 8.70 4.53 -7.44
C THR A 38 9.13 5.99 -7.32
N ASN A 39 8.40 6.80 -6.55
CA ASN A 39 8.65 8.23 -6.40
C ASN A 39 8.32 8.68 -4.97
N ASN A 40 9.37 8.85 -4.16
CA ASN A 40 9.26 9.38 -2.81
C ASN A 40 9.48 10.90 -2.75
N ASP A 41 9.86 11.54 -3.84
CA ASP A 41 10.10 12.98 -3.87
C ASP A 41 8.77 13.73 -3.84
N HIS A 42 7.80 13.25 -4.64
CA HIS A 42 6.53 13.93 -4.87
C HIS A 42 5.32 13.25 -4.24
N TYR A 43 5.50 12.10 -3.59
CA TYR A 43 4.44 11.43 -2.87
C TYR A 43 4.80 11.21 -1.41
N ARG A 44 3.80 11.29 -0.54
CA ARG A 44 3.85 10.79 0.82
C ARG A 44 2.79 9.73 0.97
N VAL A 45 3.12 8.65 1.66
CA VAL A 45 2.21 7.53 1.89
C VAL A 45 2.21 7.18 3.36
N THR A 46 1.03 6.97 3.93
CA THR A 46 0.86 6.57 5.33
C THR A 46 -0.28 5.57 5.45
N PRO A 47 -0.08 4.43 6.12
CA PRO A 47 1.18 3.93 6.66
C PRO A 47 2.07 3.23 5.60
N VAL A 48 3.37 3.11 5.86
CA VAL A 48 4.31 2.33 4.99
C VAL A 48 4.30 0.84 5.35
N TYR A 49 4.06 0.53 6.63
CA TYR A 49 3.89 -0.82 7.13
C TYR A 49 2.66 -0.87 8.02
N GLY A 50 1.98 -2.00 8.05
CA GLY A 50 0.87 -2.21 8.94
C GLY A 50 0.33 -3.61 8.85
N PHE A 51 -0.82 -3.82 9.47
CA PHE A 51 -1.55 -5.07 9.45
C PHE A 51 -2.95 -4.88 8.87
N VAL A 52 -3.49 -5.94 8.29
CA VAL A 52 -4.89 -6.04 7.90
C VAL A 52 -5.44 -7.31 8.52
N SER A 53 -6.43 -7.16 9.40
CA SER A 53 -7.11 -8.27 10.04
C SER A 53 -7.79 -9.17 9.00
N LYS A 54 -8.06 -10.41 9.39
CA LYS A 54 -8.79 -11.40 8.58
C LYS A 54 -10.11 -10.81 8.05
N GLY A 55 -10.31 -10.85 6.74
CA GLY A 55 -11.54 -10.38 6.10
C GLY A 55 -11.81 -8.87 6.24
N ASP A 56 -10.85 -8.11 6.75
CA ASP A 56 -10.98 -6.68 7.02
C ASP A 56 -10.23 -5.84 5.97
N LYS A 57 -10.32 -4.53 6.12
CA LYS A 57 -9.59 -3.56 5.30
C LYS A 57 -8.89 -2.52 6.17
N THR A 58 -7.83 -1.94 5.62
CA THR A 58 -7.16 -0.78 6.23
C THR A 58 -6.99 0.32 5.19
N GLU A 59 -6.96 1.56 5.65
CA GLU A 59 -6.80 2.72 4.79
C GLU A 59 -5.31 3.05 4.57
N LEU A 60 -4.99 3.39 3.33
CA LEU A 60 -3.71 3.91 2.90
C LEU A 60 -3.93 5.32 2.35
N THR A 61 -3.41 6.33 3.05
CA THR A 61 -3.46 7.72 2.63
C THR A 61 -2.27 8.05 1.75
N ILE A 62 -2.53 8.62 0.58
CA ILE A 62 -1.53 9.04 -0.39
C ILE A 62 -1.69 10.54 -0.61
N ILE A 63 -0.61 11.28 -0.43
CA ILE A 63 -0.55 12.72 -0.65
C ILE A 63 0.40 12.97 -1.82
N ARG A 64 -0.10 13.61 -2.88
CA ARG A 64 0.70 14.15 -3.98
C ARG A 64 1.15 15.57 -3.61
N LEU A 65 2.45 15.81 -3.70
CA LEU A 65 3.06 17.13 -3.63
C LEU A 65 3.16 17.73 -5.04
N GLU A 66 3.34 19.04 -5.11
CA GLU A 66 3.58 19.73 -6.38
C GLU A 66 4.80 19.13 -7.11
N GLY A 67 4.64 18.82 -8.39
CA GLY A 67 5.71 18.28 -9.23
C GLY A 67 5.25 18.06 -10.67
N PRO A 68 6.13 17.56 -11.55
CA PRO A 68 5.78 17.36 -12.95
C PRO A 68 4.69 16.28 -13.12
N PRO A 69 3.83 16.40 -14.16
CA PRO A 69 3.00 15.30 -14.64
C PRO A 69 3.85 14.06 -14.89
N LYS A 70 3.46 12.93 -14.30
CA LYS A 70 4.22 11.67 -14.37
C LYS A 70 3.37 10.49 -13.93
N GLU A 71 3.61 9.34 -14.57
CA GLU A 71 3.12 8.04 -14.11
C GLU A 71 4.12 7.42 -13.11
N ASP A 72 3.59 6.99 -11.97
CA ASP A 72 4.31 6.34 -10.88
C ASP A 72 3.48 5.15 -10.38
N LYS A 73 4.02 4.37 -9.44
CA LYS A 73 3.26 3.26 -8.82
C LYS A 73 3.66 3.05 -7.37
N PHE A 74 2.70 2.57 -6.59
CA PHE A 74 2.96 1.90 -5.33
C PHE A 74 2.92 0.38 -5.53
N VAL A 75 3.83 -0.33 -4.87
CA VAL A 75 3.85 -1.79 -4.78
C VAL A 75 3.59 -2.16 -3.33
N ILE A 76 2.46 -2.80 -3.07
CA ILE A 76 2.06 -3.24 -1.74
C ILE A 76 2.34 -4.73 -1.67
N GLN A 77 3.35 -5.11 -0.88
CA GLN A 77 3.68 -6.50 -0.61
C GLN A 77 2.95 -6.97 0.64
N TRP A 78 2.54 -8.23 0.69
CA TRP A 78 1.93 -8.82 1.87
C TRP A 78 2.66 -10.08 2.33
N ALA A 79 2.48 -10.43 3.60
CA ALA A 79 2.88 -11.68 4.19
C ALA A 79 1.81 -12.13 5.19
N GLU A 80 1.60 -13.44 5.31
CA GLU A 80 0.79 -13.99 6.40
C GLU A 80 1.56 -13.85 7.71
N VAL A 81 0.87 -13.42 8.76
CA VAL A 81 1.44 -13.22 10.09
C VAL A 81 0.53 -13.85 11.15
N PRO A 82 1.09 -14.38 12.25
CA PRO A 82 0.29 -14.81 13.39
C PRO A 82 -0.41 -13.61 14.04
N ASP A 83 -1.51 -13.87 14.76
CA ASP A 83 -2.27 -12.81 15.43
C ASP A 83 -1.46 -12.13 16.54
N GLU A 84 -0.46 -12.83 17.08
CA GLU A 84 0.47 -12.36 18.10
C GLU A 84 1.65 -11.54 17.54
N GLU A 85 1.77 -11.37 16.21
CA GLU A 85 2.82 -10.52 15.64
C GLU A 85 2.53 -9.03 15.90
N ASP A 86 3.53 -8.34 16.43
CA ASP A 86 3.49 -6.94 16.82
C ASP A 86 4.33 -6.04 15.90
N ASP A 87 5.37 -6.58 15.22
CA ASP A 87 6.18 -5.84 14.25
C ASP A 87 5.74 -6.15 12.80
N PRO A 88 5.01 -5.24 12.12
CA PRO A 88 4.59 -5.47 10.73
C PRO A 88 5.78 -5.52 9.76
N GLN A 89 6.98 -5.11 10.17
CA GLN A 89 8.19 -5.19 9.35
C GLN A 89 8.89 -6.55 9.44
N ALA A 90 8.69 -7.31 10.52
CA ALA A 90 9.37 -8.58 10.78
C ALA A 90 9.33 -9.55 9.57
N PRO A 91 8.16 -9.85 8.97
CA PRO A 91 8.13 -10.77 7.82
C PRO A 91 8.91 -10.24 6.61
N PHE A 92 8.93 -8.91 6.38
CA PHE A 92 9.62 -8.32 5.23
C PHE A 92 11.14 -8.19 5.44
N LYS A 93 11.60 -8.09 6.69
CA LYS A 93 13.02 -8.20 7.02
C LYS A 93 13.53 -9.62 6.80
N ALA A 94 12.68 -10.62 7.06
CA ALA A 94 12.97 -12.04 6.84
C ALA A 94 12.82 -12.48 5.37
N GLY A 95 12.31 -11.62 4.48
CA GLY A 95 12.05 -11.95 3.07
C GLY A 95 10.84 -12.87 2.86
N ALA A 96 9.92 -12.90 3.82
CA ALA A 96 8.74 -13.77 3.83
C ALA A 96 7.51 -13.19 3.11
N GLN A 97 7.69 -12.21 2.21
CA GLN A 97 6.57 -11.71 1.41
C GLN A 97 5.97 -12.84 0.53
N ALA A 98 4.67 -13.04 0.64
CA ALA A 98 3.93 -14.08 -0.07
C ALA A 98 3.42 -13.60 -1.45
N GLY A 99 3.31 -12.29 -1.64
CA GLY A 99 2.93 -11.70 -2.92
C GLY A 99 2.90 -10.18 -2.89
N GLU A 100 2.49 -9.59 -4.01
CA GLU A 100 2.38 -8.15 -4.16
C GLU A 100 1.26 -7.73 -5.12
N VAL A 101 0.75 -6.52 -4.90
CA VAL A 101 -0.23 -5.84 -5.75
C VAL A 101 0.32 -4.47 -6.12
N ILE A 102 0.05 -4.05 -7.35
CA ILE A 102 0.52 -2.78 -7.90
C ILE A 102 -0.67 -1.82 -7.93
N LEU A 103 -0.48 -0.63 -7.35
CA LEU A 103 -1.37 0.51 -7.46
C LEU A 103 -0.74 1.53 -8.42
N PRO A 104 -1.20 1.62 -9.69
CA PRO A 104 -0.78 2.64 -10.61
C PRO A 104 -1.26 4.02 -10.14
N ILE A 105 -0.38 5.01 -10.25
CA ILE A 105 -0.68 6.39 -9.91
C ILE A 105 -0.31 7.28 -11.09
N LYS A 106 -1.23 8.16 -11.47
CA LYS A 106 -0.98 9.15 -12.52
C LYS A 106 -1.09 10.55 -11.95
N ALA A 107 -0.10 11.41 -12.23
CA ALA A 107 -0.22 12.85 -12.04
C ALA A 107 -0.31 13.53 -13.40
N GLU A 108 -1.34 14.35 -13.61
CA GLU A 108 -1.59 15.11 -14.85
C GLU A 108 -1.90 16.59 -14.62
#